data_AF-A0A3C1DSF5-F1
#
_entry.id   AF-A0A3C1DSF5-F1
#
_cell.length_a   1.000
_cell.length_b   1.000
_cell.length_c   1.000
_cell.angle_alpha   90.00
_cell.angle_beta   90.00
_cell.angle_gamma   90.00
#
_symmetry.space_group_name_H-M   'P 1'
#
loop_
_entity.id
_entity.type
_entity.pdbx_description
1 polymer ?
#
loop_
_entity_poly.entity_id
_entity_poly.type
_entity_poly.pdbx_seq_one_letter_code
_entity_poly.pdbx_strand_id
1 'polypeptide(L)'
;MALARRIAHLTYRTEQELAVRFGSDAQDGEDPLGDGRYAVQSYLDHQADKLAVRFDAGTYVSLTDVMTTWDLGRGRGGTARALATITAPVIVAGIDSDRLYPLYLQRELAEGISTTVGDLRIITSDFGHDAFLVEREQVFPLVRELLAIDEGRAPLARPEQDLTNSALHRVATGERRVDAAQFLYEQ
;
A
#
# COMPACT_ATOMS: atom_id res chain seq x y z
N MET A 1 5.82 18.58 -10.48
CA MET A 1 6.07 17.26 -9.84
C MET A 1 5.86 17.33 -8.33
N ALA A 2 6.58 18.19 -7.60
CA ALA A 2 6.57 18.16 -6.13
C ALA A 2 5.17 18.20 -5.49
N LEU A 3 4.30 19.13 -5.90
CA LEU A 3 2.92 19.20 -5.37
C LEU A 3 2.09 17.93 -5.67
N ALA A 4 2.17 17.40 -6.89
CA ALA A 4 1.48 16.17 -7.27
C ALA A 4 1.93 14.97 -6.43
N ARG A 5 3.26 14.86 -6.18
CA ARG A 5 3.80 13.80 -5.32
C ARG A 5 3.35 13.97 -3.87
N ARG A 6 3.33 15.18 -3.32
CA ARG A 6 2.84 15.42 -1.95
C ARG A 6 1.38 14.98 -1.78
N ILE A 7 0.53 15.30 -2.75
CA ILE A 7 -0.88 14.87 -2.76
C ILE A 7 -0.98 13.34 -2.84
N ALA A 8 -0.25 12.71 -3.77
CA ALA A 8 -0.26 11.25 -3.91
C ALA A 8 0.24 10.53 -2.65
N HIS A 9 1.30 11.03 -2.01
CA HIS A 9 1.88 10.43 -0.81
C HIS A 9 0.90 10.42 0.38
N LEU A 10 0.03 11.43 0.47
CA LEU A 10 -1.06 11.45 1.47
C LEU A 10 -2.12 10.38 1.21
N THR A 11 -2.35 9.99 -0.05
CA THR A 11 -3.31 8.93 -0.40
C THR A 11 -2.79 7.52 -0.09
N TYR A 12 -1.47 7.37 0.03
CA TYR A 12 -0.84 6.07 0.31
C TYR A 12 -0.79 5.75 1.81
N ARG A 13 -0.99 6.75 2.68
CA ARG A 13 -0.85 6.65 4.14
C ARG A 13 -2.18 6.89 4.86
N THR A 14 -2.25 6.45 6.11
CA THR A 14 -3.43 6.64 6.96
C THR A 14 -3.31 7.93 7.78
N GLU A 15 -4.44 8.49 8.16
CA GLU A 15 -4.48 9.61 9.10
C GLU A 15 -3.82 9.22 10.44
N GLN A 16 -4.12 8.02 10.94
CA GLN A 16 -3.61 7.53 12.21
C GLN A 16 -2.08 7.44 12.22
N GLU A 17 -1.46 6.90 11.17
CA GLU A 17 0.01 6.86 11.07
C GLU A 17 0.61 8.27 11.07
N LEU A 18 0.07 9.19 10.28
CA LEU A 18 0.56 10.57 10.21
C LEU A 18 0.39 11.30 11.55
N ALA A 19 -0.74 11.09 12.23
CA ALA A 19 -1.02 11.69 13.53
C ALA A 19 -0.08 11.16 14.62
N VAL A 20 0.15 9.83 14.67
CA VAL A 20 1.08 9.21 15.63
C VAL A 20 2.52 9.64 15.36
N ARG A 21 2.90 9.79 14.08
CA ARG A 21 4.28 10.04 13.69
C ARG A 21 4.70 11.51 13.75
N PHE A 22 3.78 12.42 13.41
CA PHE A 22 4.09 13.85 13.27
C PHE A 22 3.18 14.76 14.08
N GLY A 23 1.93 14.35 14.35
CA GLY A 23 0.94 15.18 15.02
C GLY A 23 0.86 16.60 14.42
N SER A 24 0.93 17.60 15.29
CA SER A 24 1.06 19.01 14.93
C SER A 24 2.45 19.57 15.25
N ASP A 25 3.47 18.70 15.29
CA ASP A 25 4.81 19.08 15.73
C ASP A 25 5.52 19.97 14.72
N ALA A 26 6.30 20.92 15.23
CA ALA A 26 7.20 21.73 14.43
C ALA A 26 8.36 20.88 13.88
N GLN A 27 8.89 21.24 12.71
CA GLN A 27 10.17 20.70 12.27
C GLN A 27 11.28 21.19 13.22
N ASP A 28 12.26 20.33 13.49
CA ASP A 28 13.38 20.65 14.39
C ASP A 28 14.06 21.97 13.99
N GLY A 29 14.00 22.95 14.90
CA GLY A 29 14.60 24.27 14.73
C GLY A 29 13.78 25.27 13.90
N GLU A 30 12.54 24.93 13.53
CA GLU A 30 11.63 25.81 12.78
C GLU A 30 10.42 26.24 13.62
N ASP A 31 9.85 27.42 13.33
CA ASP A 31 8.60 27.90 13.94
C ASP A 31 7.47 27.91 12.91
N PRO A 32 6.50 26.96 12.97
CA PRO A 32 5.38 26.89 12.04
C PRO A 32 4.42 28.07 12.09
N LEU A 33 4.41 28.85 13.18
CA LEU A 33 3.57 30.05 13.28
C LEU A 33 4.20 31.28 12.61
N GLY A 34 5.49 31.18 12.27
CA GLY A 34 6.23 32.14 11.45
C GLY A 34 6.32 31.66 9.99
N ASP A 35 7.55 31.58 9.49
CA ASP A 35 7.88 31.08 8.14
C ASP A 35 8.43 29.64 8.14
N GLY A 36 8.48 29.00 9.30
CA GLY A 36 8.91 27.62 9.47
C GLY A 36 7.83 26.60 9.09
N ARG A 37 8.22 25.32 9.09
CA ARG A 37 7.38 24.21 8.65
C ARG A 37 7.00 23.28 9.79
N TYR A 38 5.86 22.63 9.64
CA TYR A 38 5.53 21.44 10.44
C TYR A 38 6.41 20.25 10.02
N ALA A 39 6.65 19.31 10.94
CA ALA A 39 7.43 18.10 10.67
C ALA A 39 6.85 17.29 9.49
N VAL A 40 5.51 17.17 9.42
CA VAL A 40 4.82 16.52 8.29
C VAL A 40 5.05 17.23 6.95
N GLN A 41 5.14 18.57 6.95
CA GLN A 41 5.41 19.35 5.75
C GLN A 41 6.84 19.11 5.25
N SER A 42 7.81 19.19 6.16
CA SER A 42 9.22 18.89 5.87
C SER A 42 9.41 17.47 5.31
N TYR A 43 8.73 16.48 5.91
CA TYR A 43 8.73 15.10 5.43
C TYR A 43 8.18 14.96 4.00
N LEU A 44 7.03 15.60 3.73
CA LEU A 44 6.41 15.56 2.39
C LEU A 44 7.27 16.28 1.33
N ASP A 45 7.93 17.38 1.69
CA ASP A 45 8.88 18.07 0.81
C ASP A 45 10.08 17.18 0.48
N HIS A 46 10.67 16.54 1.49
CA HIS A 46 11.78 15.62 1.30
C HIS A 46 11.40 14.44 0.37
N GLN A 47 10.24 13.84 0.58
CA GLN A 47 9.73 12.75 -0.27
C GLN A 47 9.46 13.20 -1.71
N ALA A 48 9.02 14.44 -1.90
CA ALA A 48 8.82 15.02 -3.22
C ALA A 48 10.14 15.26 -3.97
N ASP A 49 11.13 15.82 -3.30
CA ASP A 49 12.46 16.10 -3.87
C ASP A 49 13.18 14.81 -4.23
N LYS A 50 13.12 13.81 -3.33
CA LYS A 50 13.72 12.49 -3.56
C LYS A 50 13.14 11.80 -4.79
N LEU A 51 11.83 11.89 -5.02
CA LEU A 51 11.22 11.34 -6.23
C LEU A 51 11.63 12.13 -7.49
N ALA A 52 11.68 13.46 -7.41
CA ALA A 52 12.03 14.31 -8.55
C ALA A 52 13.43 14.02 -9.11
N VAL A 53 14.36 13.57 -8.27
CA VAL A 53 15.72 13.15 -8.71
C VAL A 53 15.72 11.83 -9.47
N ARG A 54 14.77 10.92 -9.17
CA ARG A 54 14.76 9.54 -9.70
C ARG A 54 13.59 9.23 -10.64
N PHE A 55 12.75 10.23 -10.96
CA PHE A 55 11.55 10.01 -11.77
C PHE A 55 11.24 11.20 -12.67
N ASP A 56 11.00 10.90 -13.95
CA ASP A 56 10.66 11.90 -14.95
C ASP A 56 9.21 12.37 -14.82
N ALA A 57 9.00 13.67 -15.04
CA ALA A 57 7.69 14.31 -14.92
C ALA A 57 6.70 13.87 -16.01
N GLY A 58 7.17 13.75 -17.26
CA GLY A 58 6.33 13.30 -18.36
C GLY A 58 5.87 11.86 -18.18
N THR A 59 6.76 11.01 -17.66
CA THR A 59 6.49 9.63 -17.28
C THR A 59 5.47 9.56 -16.15
N TYR A 60 5.58 10.42 -15.13
CA TYR A 60 4.60 10.48 -14.04
C TYR A 60 3.19 10.80 -14.54
N VAL A 61 3.06 11.81 -15.41
CA VAL A 61 1.78 12.15 -16.04
C VAL A 61 1.25 10.97 -16.85
N SER A 62 2.09 10.39 -17.70
CA SER A 62 1.69 9.28 -18.57
C SER A 62 1.20 8.06 -17.80
N LEU A 63 1.90 7.66 -16.74
CA LEU A 63 1.47 6.55 -15.88
C LEU A 63 0.21 6.89 -15.08
N THR A 64 0.08 8.13 -14.61
CA THR A 64 -1.13 8.59 -13.91
C THR A 64 -2.36 8.55 -14.82
N ASP A 65 -2.20 8.93 -16.09
CA ASP A 65 -3.26 8.86 -17.09
C ASP A 65 -3.67 7.41 -17.36
N VAL A 66 -2.70 6.50 -17.47
CA VAL A 66 -2.97 5.05 -17.60
C VAL A 66 -3.73 4.52 -16.39
N MET A 67 -3.32 4.91 -15.17
CA MET A 67 -4.02 4.49 -13.94
C MET A 67 -5.45 5.06 -13.88
N THR A 68 -5.63 6.33 -14.24
CA THR A 68 -6.93 7.02 -14.20
C THR A 68 -7.91 6.47 -15.23
N THR A 69 -7.41 6.08 -16.40
CA THR A 69 -8.24 5.54 -17.49
C THR A 69 -8.40 4.02 -17.44
N TRP A 70 -7.80 3.36 -16.45
CA TRP A 70 -7.86 1.91 -16.29
C TRP A 70 -9.31 1.46 -16.09
N ASP A 71 -9.73 0.50 -16.91
CA ASP A 71 -11.05 -0.12 -16.88
C ASP A 71 -10.95 -1.53 -17.45
N LEU A 72 -11.07 -2.52 -16.56
CA LEU A 72 -11.01 -3.94 -16.94
C LEU A 72 -12.17 -4.36 -17.86
N GLY A 73 -13.34 -3.73 -17.73
CA GLY A 73 -14.55 -4.04 -18.46
C GLY A 73 -14.63 -3.42 -19.86
N ARG A 74 -13.74 -2.48 -20.17
CA ARG A 74 -13.71 -1.73 -21.43
C ARG A 74 -13.65 -2.67 -22.64
N GLY A 75 -14.68 -2.64 -23.48
CA GLY A 75 -14.79 -3.51 -24.66
C GLY A 75 -15.03 -5.01 -24.35
N ARG A 76 -15.26 -5.39 -23.09
CA ARG A 76 -15.43 -6.79 -22.65
C ARG A 76 -16.82 -7.10 -22.10
N GLY A 77 -17.76 -6.15 -22.19
CA GLY A 77 -19.12 -6.28 -21.69
C GLY A 77 -19.26 -6.03 -20.19
N GLY A 78 -18.37 -5.21 -19.62
CA GLY A 78 -18.38 -4.81 -18.20
C GLY A 78 -17.41 -5.61 -17.33
N THR A 79 -17.11 -5.06 -16.15
CA THR A 79 -16.10 -5.61 -15.22
C THR A 79 -16.41 -7.04 -14.82
N ALA A 80 -17.65 -7.35 -14.43
CA ALA A 80 -18.06 -8.70 -14.02
C ALA A 80 -17.80 -9.75 -15.12
N ARG A 81 -18.13 -9.42 -16.38
CA ARG A 81 -17.87 -10.34 -17.50
C ARG A 81 -16.39 -10.53 -17.74
N ALA A 82 -15.61 -9.45 -17.63
CA ALA A 82 -14.16 -9.52 -17.79
C ALA A 82 -13.49 -10.35 -16.68
N LEU A 83 -13.89 -10.18 -15.43
CA LEU A 83 -13.38 -10.98 -14.31
C LEU A 83 -13.67 -12.48 -14.50
N ALA A 84 -14.88 -12.82 -14.94
CA ALA A 84 -15.27 -14.20 -15.21
C ALA A 84 -14.50 -14.85 -16.37
N THR A 85 -13.79 -14.08 -17.20
CA THR A 85 -12.92 -14.63 -18.28
C THR A 85 -11.52 -15.01 -17.81
N ILE A 86 -11.14 -14.68 -16.58
CA ILE A 86 -9.82 -15.01 -16.03
C ILE A 86 -9.75 -16.50 -15.75
N THR A 87 -8.78 -17.19 -16.36
CA THR A 87 -8.59 -18.64 -16.21
C THR A 87 -7.33 -19.00 -15.42
N ALA A 88 -6.43 -18.04 -15.17
CA ALA A 88 -5.25 -18.27 -14.36
C ALA A 88 -5.63 -18.36 -12.87
N PRO A 89 -4.93 -19.15 -12.04
CA PRO A 89 -5.09 -19.09 -10.59
C PRO A 89 -4.80 -17.67 -10.08
N VAL A 90 -5.68 -17.15 -9.22
CA VAL A 90 -5.51 -15.80 -8.65
C VAL A 90 -5.59 -15.86 -7.13
N ILE A 91 -4.62 -15.26 -6.45
CA ILE A 91 -4.76 -14.91 -5.03
C ILE A 91 -5.08 -13.42 -4.96
N VAL A 92 -6.20 -13.10 -4.32
CA VAL A 92 -6.60 -11.71 -4.10
C VAL A 92 -6.35 -11.33 -2.65
N ALA A 93 -5.62 -10.24 -2.45
CA ALA A 93 -5.35 -9.68 -1.14
C ALA A 93 -5.67 -8.18 -1.11
N GLY A 94 -6.22 -7.72 0.01
CA GLY A 94 -6.49 -6.30 0.27
C GLY A 94 -5.98 -5.91 1.65
N ILE A 95 -5.72 -4.62 1.84
CA ILE A 95 -5.26 -4.06 3.12
C ILE A 95 -6.46 -3.38 3.78
N ASP A 96 -6.68 -3.64 5.06
CA ASP A 96 -7.84 -3.13 5.80
C ASP A 96 -7.86 -1.60 5.94
N SER A 97 -6.70 -0.97 5.98
CA SER A 97 -6.52 0.48 6.07
C SER A 97 -6.27 1.20 4.74
N ASP A 98 -6.33 0.50 3.59
CA ASP A 98 -6.11 1.12 2.28
C ASP A 98 -7.21 2.14 1.94
N ARG A 99 -6.79 3.37 1.64
CA ARG A 99 -7.66 4.49 1.26
C ARG A 99 -7.69 4.73 -0.24
N LEU A 100 -6.68 4.26 -0.96
CA LEU A 100 -6.56 4.44 -2.41
C LEU A 100 -7.28 3.33 -3.17
N TYR A 101 -7.12 2.08 -2.72
CA TYR A 101 -7.82 0.91 -3.23
C TYR A 101 -8.53 0.18 -2.07
N PRO A 102 -9.69 0.68 -1.61
CA PRO A 102 -10.29 0.17 -0.39
C PRO A 102 -10.80 -1.26 -0.53
N LEU A 103 -10.86 -1.97 0.60
CA LEU A 103 -11.09 -3.43 0.70
C LEU A 103 -12.28 -3.99 -0.12
N TYR A 104 -13.32 -3.17 -0.36
CA TYR A 104 -14.48 -3.59 -1.15
C TYR A 104 -14.12 -3.86 -2.62
N LEU A 105 -13.11 -3.19 -3.18
CA LEU A 105 -12.64 -3.43 -4.54
C LEU A 105 -11.98 -4.80 -4.66
N GLN A 106 -11.17 -5.19 -3.68
CA GLN A 106 -10.54 -6.52 -3.67
C GLN A 106 -11.58 -7.62 -3.43
N ARG A 107 -12.64 -7.34 -2.66
CA ARG A 107 -13.77 -8.26 -2.54
C ARG A 107 -14.47 -8.51 -3.88
N GLU A 108 -14.73 -7.46 -4.66
CA GLU A 108 -15.30 -7.58 -6.01
C GLU A 108 -14.42 -8.46 -6.92
N LEU A 109 -13.10 -8.32 -6.83
CA LEU A 109 -12.17 -9.18 -7.57
C LEU A 109 -12.24 -10.65 -7.12
N ALA A 110 -12.18 -10.90 -5.81
CA ALA A 110 -12.19 -12.26 -5.26
C ALA A 110 -13.50 -13.00 -5.59
N GLU A 111 -14.64 -12.30 -5.57
CA GLU A 111 -15.95 -12.85 -5.90
C GLU A 111 -16.18 -12.98 -7.42
N GLY A 112 -15.63 -12.06 -8.21
CA GLY A 112 -15.83 -12.03 -9.66
C GLY A 112 -14.92 -12.98 -10.46
N ILE A 113 -13.79 -13.41 -9.88
CA ILE A 113 -12.83 -14.32 -10.53
C ILE A 113 -13.10 -15.74 -10.05
N SER A 114 -13.55 -16.60 -10.96
CA SER A 114 -13.91 -18.00 -10.65
C SER A 114 -12.72 -18.88 -10.26
N THR A 115 -11.51 -18.49 -10.64
CA THR A 115 -10.25 -19.18 -10.33
C THR A 115 -9.53 -18.59 -9.11
N THR A 116 -10.23 -17.80 -8.29
CA THR A 116 -9.66 -17.30 -7.04
C THR A 116 -9.34 -18.46 -6.08
N VAL A 117 -8.13 -18.46 -5.55
CA VAL A 117 -7.62 -19.49 -4.66
C VAL A 117 -8.02 -19.17 -3.21
N GLY A 118 -9.12 -19.76 -2.78
CA GLY A 118 -9.71 -19.51 -1.46
C GLY A 118 -10.34 -18.11 -1.36
N ASP A 119 -10.53 -17.62 -0.14
CA ASP A 119 -11.21 -16.35 0.11
C ASP A 119 -10.29 -15.12 -0.04
N LEU A 120 -10.86 -13.91 -0.01
CA LEU A 120 -10.08 -12.67 0.08
C LEU A 120 -9.10 -12.72 1.26
N ARG A 121 -7.81 -12.47 0.99
CA ARG A 121 -6.77 -12.37 2.02
C ARG A 121 -6.71 -10.93 2.54
N ILE A 122 -6.80 -10.76 3.86
CA ILE A 122 -6.73 -9.44 4.49
C ILE A 122 -5.33 -9.26 5.09
N ILE A 123 -4.66 -8.19 4.68
CA ILE A 123 -3.42 -7.70 5.28
C ILE A 123 -3.81 -6.63 6.30
N THR A 124 -3.49 -6.86 7.57
CA THR A 124 -3.75 -5.88 8.63
C THR A 124 -2.52 -5.01 8.83
N SER A 125 -2.69 -3.70 8.65
CA SER A 125 -1.60 -2.74 8.76
C SER A 125 -2.12 -1.33 8.94
N ASP A 126 -1.35 -0.48 9.60
CA ASP A 126 -1.68 0.96 9.72
C ASP A 126 -1.04 1.80 8.62
N PHE A 127 -0.27 1.19 7.72
CA PHE A 127 0.46 1.90 6.66
C PHE A 127 -0.38 2.21 5.42
N GLY A 128 -1.67 1.85 5.41
CA GLY A 128 -2.53 2.08 4.26
C GLY A 128 -2.05 1.31 3.03
N HIS A 129 -2.15 1.92 1.86
CA HIS A 129 -1.73 1.31 0.60
C HIS A 129 -0.29 0.81 0.67
N ASP A 130 0.63 1.55 1.29
CA ASP A 130 2.05 1.17 1.36
C ASP A 130 2.32 -0.16 2.10
N ALA A 131 1.33 -0.72 2.80
CA ALA A 131 1.48 -2.01 3.48
C ALA A 131 1.85 -3.16 2.54
N PHE A 132 1.52 -3.10 1.23
CA PHE A 132 1.96 -4.15 0.29
C PHE A 132 3.49 -4.18 0.10
N LEU A 133 4.19 -3.08 0.40
CA LEU A 133 5.65 -3.00 0.38
C LEU A 133 6.27 -3.28 1.76
N VAL A 134 5.55 -2.92 2.83
CA VAL A 134 6.09 -2.93 4.21
C VAL A 134 5.82 -4.26 4.93
N GLU A 135 4.62 -4.83 4.80
CA GLU A 135 4.17 -6.02 5.53
C GLU A 135 4.66 -7.33 4.87
N ARG A 136 5.97 -7.46 4.69
CA ARG A 136 6.60 -8.60 4.01
C ARG A 136 6.23 -9.95 4.62
N GLU A 137 6.03 -10.00 5.93
CA GLU A 137 5.62 -11.22 6.65
C GLU A 137 4.22 -11.70 6.24
N GLN A 138 3.33 -10.79 5.83
CA GLN A 138 1.99 -11.10 5.34
C GLN A 138 1.96 -11.26 3.82
N VAL A 139 2.76 -10.48 3.08
CA VAL A 139 2.77 -10.48 1.60
C VAL A 139 3.54 -11.67 1.02
N PHE A 140 4.73 -11.99 1.55
CA PHE A 140 5.59 -13.03 0.96
C PHE A 140 4.97 -14.43 0.98
N PRO A 141 4.25 -14.86 2.05
CA PRO A 141 3.52 -16.12 2.03
C PRO A 141 2.52 -16.23 0.87
N LEU A 142 1.82 -15.15 0.52
CA LEU A 142 0.86 -15.13 -0.59
C LEU A 142 1.54 -15.37 -1.93
N VAL A 143 2.69 -14.73 -2.15
CA VAL A 143 3.48 -14.94 -3.38
C VAL A 143 4.00 -16.39 -3.44
N ARG A 144 4.47 -16.94 -2.31
CA ARG A 144 4.93 -18.33 -2.26
C ARG A 144 3.81 -19.33 -2.49
N GLU A 145 2.61 -19.07 -1.95
CA GLU A 145 1.41 -19.88 -2.19
C GLU A 145 1.06 -19.90 -3.69
N LEU A 146 1.03 -18.74 -4.34
CA LEU A 146 0.73 -18.64 -5.78
C LEU A 146 1.76 -19.39 -6.64
N LEU A 147 3.06 -19.21 -6.37
CA LEU A 147 4.12 -19.89 -7.12
C LEU A 147 4.07 -21.42 -6.93
N ALA A 148 3.78 -21.88 -5.72
CA ALA A 148 3.63 -23.31 -5.45
C ALA A 148 2.47 -23.92 -6.26
N ILE A 149 1.35 -23.19 -6.40
CA ILE A 149 0.19 -23.62 -7.20
C ILE A 149 0.53 -23.69 -8.68
N ASP A 150 1.22 -22.67 -9.21
CA ASP A 150 1.66 -22.63 -10.61
C ASP A 150 2.57 -23.83 -10.97
N GLU A 151 3.43 -24.22 -10.03
CA GLU A 151 4.32 -25.38 -10.17
C GLU A 151 3.64 -26.73 -9.87
N GLY A 152 2.33 -26.75 -9.60
CA GLY A 152 1.55 -27.96 -9.30
C GLY A 152 1.85 -28.59 -7.93
N ARG A 153 2.46 -27.85 -7.00
CA ARG A 153 2.70 -28.29 -5.62
C ARG A 153 1.45 -28.08 -4.77
N ALA A 154 1.32 -28.86 -3.70
CA ALA A 154 0.24 -28.66 -2.73
C ALA A 154 0.30 -27.23 -2.14
N PRO A 155 -0.85 -26.57 -1.89
CA PRO A 155 -0.88 -25.26 -1.28
C PRO A 155 -0.13 -25.25 0.05
N LEU A 156 0.65 -24.21 0.31
CA LEU A 156 1.29 -24.03 1.61
C LEU A 156 0.20 -23.87 2.68
N ALA A 157 0.40 -24.50 3.84
CA ALA A 157 -0.51 -24.35 4.97
C ALA A 157 -0.68 -22.86 5.30
N ARG A 158 -1.93 -22.40 5.47
CA ARG A 158 -2.22 -21.02 5.82
C ARG A 158 -1.52 -20.69 7.15
N PRO A 159 -0.66 -19.66 7.22
CA PRO A 159 -0.21 -19.18 8.51
C PRO A 159 -1.44 -18.70 9.30
N GLU A 160 -1.50 -19.04 10.59
CA GLU A 160 -2.51 -18.49 11.50
C GLU A 160 -2.44 -16.96 11.42
N GLN A 161 -3.59 -16.31 11.20
CA GLN A 161 -3.67 -14.85 11.17
C GLN A 161 -3.48 -14.34 12.60
N ASP A 162 -2.24 -14.00 12.95
CA ASP A 162 -1.94 -13.31 14.20
C ASP A 162 -2.38 -11.84 14.07
N LEU A 163 -3.62 -11.57 14.48
CA LEU A 163 -4.27 -10.25 14.46
C LEU A 163 -3.55 -9.20 15.34
N THR A 164 -2.53 -9.60 16.09
CA THR A 164 -1.75 -8.74 16.98
C THR A 164 -0.51 -8.12 16.32
N ASN A 165 -0.18 -8.51 15.08
CA ASN A 165 1.09 -8.19 14.43
C ASN A 165 1.05 -6.93 13.54
N SER A 166 0.32 -5.88 13.92
CA SER A 166 0.51 -4.57 13.27
C SER A 166 1.92 -4.06 13.58
N ALA A 167 2.64 -3.55 12.58
CA ALA A 167 3.94 -2.94 12.78
C ALA A 167 3.91 -1.75 13.75
N LEU A 168 2.77 -1.05 13.93
CA LEU A 168 2.65 -0.01 14.96
C LEU A 168 2.53 -0.58 16.38
N HIS A 169 1.94 -1.77 16.56
CA HIS A 169 1.96 -2.43 17.87
C HIS A 169 3.40 -2.71 18.32
N ARG A 170 4.26 -3.17 17.39
CA ARG A 170 5.70 -3.40 17.64
C ARG A 170 6.51 -2.11 17.90
N VAL A 171 6.07 -0.98 17.33
CA VAL A 171 6.66 0.34 17.59
C VAL A 171 6.18 0.91 18.93
N ALA A 172 4.91 0.67 19.31
CA ALA A 172 4.33 1.09 20.58
C ALA A 172 4.83 0.27 21.79
N THR A 173 5.14 -1.02 21.61
CA THR A 173 5.71 -1.89 22.67
C THR A 173 7.24 -1.79 22.81
N GLY A 174 7.90 -0.97 22.00
CA GLY A 174 9.32 -0.63 22.17
C GLY A 174 10.31 -1.72 21.74
N GLU A 175 9.87 -2.80 21.10
CA GLU A 175 10.75 -3.96 20.85
C GLU A 175 11.78 -3.76 19.73
N ARG A 176 11.60 -2.80 18.81
CA ARG A 176 12.68 -2.37 17.88
C ARG A 176 12.49 -0.93 17.43
N ARG A 177 12.87 0.03 18.28
CA ARG A 177 12.89 1.47 17.94
C ARG A 177 13.85 1.86 16.80
N VAL A 178 14.67 0.95 16.27
CA VAL A 178 15.81 1.29 15.40
C VAL A 178 15.64 0.93 13.92
N ASP A 179 14.74 0.02 13.53
CA ASP A 179 14.72 -0.50 12.15
C ASP A 179 13.64 0.12 11.24
N ALA A 180 12.41 0.31 11.74
CA ALA A 180 11.29 0.72 10.88
C ALA A 180 11.35 2.21 10.49
N ALA A 181 11.81 3.06 11.41
CA ALA A 181 11.96 4.50 11.16
C ALA A 181 13.12 4.79 10.20
N GLN A 182 14.20 4.02 10.26
CA GLN A 182 15.39 4.19 9.43
C GLN A 182 15.15 3.67 7.99
N PHE A 183 14.46 2.55 7.83
CA PHE A 183 14.12 2.00 6.50
C PHE A 183 13.17 2.91 5.70
N LEU A 184 12.23 3.61 6.36
CA LEU A 184 11.31 4.53 5.69
C LEU A 184 11.90 5.92 5.41
N TYR A 185 12.99 6.28 6.08
CA TYR A 185 13.77 7.49 5.75
C TYR A 185 14.61 7.28 4.48
N GLU A 186 15.05 6.04 4.24
CA GLU A 186 15.96 5.68 3.14
C GLU A 186 15.25 5.27 1.82
N GLN A 187 13.92 5.09 1.78
CA GLN A 187 13.13 4.81 0.56
C GLN A 187 12.56 6.07 -0.14
#